data_AF-A0A849RDA6-F1
#
_entry.id   AF-A0A849RDA6-F1
#
_cell.length_a   1.000
_cell.length_b   1.000
_cell.length_c   1.000
_cell.angle_alpha   90.00
_cell.angle_beta   90.00
_cell.angle_gamma   90.00
#
_symmetry.space_group_name_H-M   'P 1'
#
loop_
_entity.id
_entity.type
_entity.pdbx_description
1 polymer ?
#
loop_
_entity_poly.entity_id
_entity_poly.type
_entity_poly.pdbx_seq_one_letter_code
_entity_poly.pdbx_strand_id
1 'polypeptide(L)'
;MNKKYLAMIFLTVLVLGCTDSSGGFDKNAGAAIREFSIDITDLVENEDTGVIISVQNVGGKTMPGDSKLWFYGPTFDEDTSWSVTGDIATATESGYDIETNEFMPPDGDRGIEGEIVYMDGTMSYHGDIAEGLPPQTFTFNARVCYPYTTSAATALKSQSRDEYRANPVKGTKAQTIESAGPIQINLKGNENIRLSNSRMQLQFDIANVGIGNPLQKNISHCFVGPNIKIAQLNKINFTVTVDGQDTDCVDKIVSIDRTTNKATAYCKAEISETDSDDPNHEFYITATAEYDYYITETLKVQVADGNGDQ
;
A
#
# COMPACT_ATOMS: atom_id res chain seq x y z
N MET A 1 -58.89 -34.74 8.62
CA MET A 1 -58.98 -33.35 9.14
C MET A 1 -57.56 -32.95 9.48
N ASN A 2 -56.92 -32.24 8.54
CA ASN A 2 -55.47 -32.10 8.44
C ASN A 2 -55.04 -30.76 9.04
N LYS A 3 -54.16 -30.78 10.04
CA LYS A 3 -53.41 -29.59 10.46
C LYS A 3 -52.15 -29.51 9.61
N LYS A 4 -52.13 -28.60 8.65
CA LYS A 4 -50.97 -28.29 7.83
C LYS A 4 -49.98 -27.47 8.66
N TYR A 5 -48.79 -28.00 8.89
CA TYR A 5 -47.64 -27.23 9.34
C TYR A 5 -47.15 -26.41 8.14
N LEU A 6 -47.29 -25.09 8.25
CA LEU A 6 -46.73 -24.13 7.30
C LEU A 6 -45.25 -23.96 7.67
N ALA A 7 -44.38 -24.74 7.04
CA ALA A 7 -42.94 -24.54 7.08
C ALA A 7 -42.62 -23.25 6.32
N MET A 8 -42.32 -22.19 7.06
CA MET A 8 -41.82 -20.92 6.51
C MET A 8 -40.31 -21.10 6.31
N ILE A 9 -39.94 -21.52 5.10
CA ILE A 9 -38.54 -21.57 4.64
C ILE A 9 -38.05 -20.12 4.54
N PHE A 10 -37.22 -19.71 5.49
CA PHE A 10 -36.50 -18.44 5.45
C PHE A 10 -35.29 -18.67 4.53
N LEU A 11 -35.49 -18.38 3.23
CA LEU A 11 -34.43 -18.37 2.23
C LEU A 11 -33.50 -17.18 2.52
N THR A 12 -32.52 -17.39 3.38
CA THR A 12 -31.45 -16.43 3.63
C THR A 12 -30.50 -16.52 2.43
N VAL A 13 -30.85 -15.84 1.34
CA VAL A 13 -29.90 -15.56 0.27
C VAL A 13 -28.83 -14.66 0.89
N LEU A 14 -27.69 -15.25 1.25
CA LEU A 14 -26.44 -14.53 1.41
C LEU A 14 -26.14 -13.93 0.04
N VAL A 15 -26.66 -12.74 -0.20
CA VAL A 15 -26.17 -11.88 -1.27
C VAL A 15 -24.75 -11.55 -0.84
N LEU A 16 -23.79 -12.36 -1.31
CA LEU A 16 -22.40 -11.92 -1.44
C LEU A 16 -22.51 -10.59 -2.17
N GLY A 17 -22.33 -9.51 -1.41
CA GLY A 17 -22.25 -8.18 -1.96
C GLY A 17 -21.03 -8.19 -2.84
N CYS A 18 -21.23 -8.45 -4.13
CA CYS A 18 -20.32 -8.03 -5.17
C CYS A 18 -20.33 -6.50 -5.07
N THR A 19 -19.45 -5.96 -4.23
CA THR A 19 -19.15 -4.54 -4.26
C THR A 19 -18.38 -4.34 -5.55
N ASP A 20 -19.13 -4.15 -6.64
CA ASP A 20 -18.69 -3.41 -7.81
C ASP A 20 -18.38 -1.98 -7.34
N SER A 21 -17.29 -1.85 -6.59
CA SER A 21 -16.51 -0.63 -6.59
C SER A 21 -15.86 -0.62 -7.96
N SER A 22 -16.60 -0.11 -8.96
CA SER A 22 -16.04 0.33 -10.23
C SER A 22 -14.73 1.03 -9.89
N GLY A 23 -13.62 0.41 -10.27
CA GLY A 23 -12.37 0.57 -9.57
C GLY A 23 -11.81 1.97 -9.74
N GLY A 24 -12.25 2.91 -8.89
CA GLY A 24 -12.01 4.31 -9.08
C GLY A 24 -10.52 4.60 -9.14
N PHE A 25 -10.10 5.29 -10.20
CA PHE A 25 -8.78 5.88 -10.27
C PHE A 25 -8.56 6.80 -9.05
N ASP A 26 -7.52 6.54 -8.28
CA ASP A 26 -7.04 7.43 -7.24
C ASP A 26 -5.55 7.68 -7.46
N LYS A 27 -5.20 8.90 -7.86
CA LYS A 27 -3.80 9.29 -8.09
C LYS A 27 -2.89 9.05 -6.87
N ASN A 28 -3.46 8.97 -5.67
CA ASN A 28 -2.73 8.75 -4.43
C ASN A 28 -2.79 7.29 -3.96
N ALA A 29 -3.45 6.39 -4.70
CA ALA A 29 -3.42 4.97 -4.40
C ALA A 29 -2.22 4.27 -5.08
N GLY A 30 -2.09 2.96 -4.86
CA GLY A 30 -1.16 2.10 -5.59
C GLY A 30 -1.89 0.88 -6.15
N ALA A 31 -1.56 -0.32 -5.71
CA ALA A 31 -2.35 -1.51 -6.05
C ALA A 31 -3.65 -1.56 -5.22
N ALA A 32 -4.61 -2.37 -5.66
CA ALA A 32 -5.75 -2.82 -4.86
C ALA A 32 -5.99 -4.30 -5.15
N ILE A 33 -6.36 -5.07 -4.12
CA ILE A 33 -6.89 -6.43 -4.30
C ILE A 33 -8.37 -6.27 -4.61
N ARG A 34 -8.77 -6.52 -5.86
CA ARG A 34 -10.13 -6.29 -6.36
C ARG A 34 -11.04 -7.47 -6.10
N GLU A 35 -10.50 -8.67 -6.28
CA GLU A 35 -11.18 -9.91 -5.98
C GLU A 35 -10.32 -10.73 -5.03
N PHE A 36 -10.97 -11.25 -4.01
CA PHE A 36 -10.42 -12.28 -3.16
C PHE A 36 -11.57 -13.18 -2.73
N SER A 37 -11.73 -14.28 -3.46
CA SER A 37 -12.84 -15.20 -3.32
C SER A 37 -12.34 -16.63 -3.17
N ILE A 38 -13.08 -17.40 -2.38
CA ILE A 38 -12.85 -18.81 -2.13
C ILE A 38 -14.23 -19.47 -2.19
N ASP A 39 -14.44 -20.43 -3.08
CA ASP A 39 -15.76 -21.03 -3.35
C ASP A 39 -16.07 -22.20 -2.41
N ILE A 40 -15.98 -21.98 -1.09
CA ILE A 40 -16.31 -23.00 -0.08
C ILE A 40 -17.77 -22.82 0.34
N THR A 41 -18.62 -23.77 -0.02
CA THR A 41 -19.99 -23.87 0.53
C THR A 41 -20.04 -24.79 1.74
N ASP A 42 -19.41 -25.95 1.64
CA ASP A 42 -19.29 -26.97 2.68
C ASP A 42 -17.84 -27.48 2.70
N LEU A 43 -17.38 -27.97 3.85
CA LEU A 43 -16.03 -28.53 3.97
C LEU A 43 -16.17 -30.03 3.79
N VAL A 44 -15.72 -30.52 2.65
CA VAL A 44 -15.62 -31.95 2.37
C VAL A 44 -14.14 -32.29 2.29
N GLU A 45 -13.75 -33.32 3.02
CA GLU A 45 -12.36 -33.78 3.03
C GLU A 45 -11.92 -34.15 1.61
N ASN A 46 -10.72 -33.67 1.22
CA ASN A 46 -10.14 -33.85 -0.11
C ASN A 46 -10.95 -33.25 -1.28
N GLU A 47 -11.96 -32.41 -1.04
CA GLU A 47 -12.64 -31.68 -2.11
C GLU A 47 -11.85 -30.43 -2.49
N ASP A 48 -11.59 -30.30 -3.79
CA ASP A 48 -10.92 -29.13 -4.35
C ASP A 48 -11.89 -27.95 -4.42
N THR A 49 -11.49 -26.85 -3.80
CA THR A 49 -12.20 -25.58 -3.85
C THR A 49 -11.41 -24.55 -4.64
N GLY A 50 -12.09 -23.86 -5.55
CA GLY A 50 -11.50 -22.77 -6.32
C GLY A 50 -11.17 -21.55 -5.45
N VAL A 51 -10.03 -20.94 -5.73
CA VAL A 51 -9.61 -19.67 -5.14
C VAL A 51 -9.23 -18.72 -6.26
N ILE A 52 -9.71 -17.48 -6.19
CA ILE A 52 -9.43 -16.44 -7.16
C ILE A 52 -8.97 -15.19 -6.42
N ILE A 53 -7.84 -14.64 -6.86
CA ILE A 53 -7.31 -13.36 -6.40
C ILE A 53 -7.05 -12.48 -7.62
N SER A 54 -7.57 -11.25 -7.61
CA SER A 54 -7.22 -10.26 -8.63
C SER A 54 -6.64 -9.01 -7.99
N VAL A 55 -5.54 -8.52 -8.57
CA VAL A 55 -4.87 -7.30 -8.16
C VAL A 55 -4.90 -6.33 -9.32
N GLN A 56 -5.29 -5.09 -9.05
CA GLN A 56 -5.34 -4.03 -10.04
C GLN A 56 -4.44 -2.86 -9.62
N ASN A 57 -3.77 -2.22 -10.57
CA ASN A 57 -3.20 -0.90 -10.34
C ASN A 57 -4.31 0.15 -10.38
N VAL A 58 -4.51 0.86 -9.28
CA VAL A 58 -5.54 1.90 -9.16
C VAL A 58 -4.93 3.28 -8.94
N GLY A 59 -3.59 3.32 -8.86
CA GLY A 59 -2.76 4.47 -8.56
C GLY A 59 -2.42 5.32 -9.78
N GLY A 60 -1.83 6.50 -9.55
CA GLY A 60 -1.41 7.41 -10.62
C GLY A 60 -0.05 7.12 -11.26
N LYS A 61 0.59 5.99 -10.94
CA LYS A 61 1.88 5.59 -11.51
C LYS A 61 1.93 4.11 -11.76
N THR A 62 2.77 3.75 -12.73
CA THR A 62 3.20 2.37 -12.94
C THR A 62 3.89 1.83 -11.70
N MET A 63 3.54 0.60 -11.30
CA MET A 63 4.29 -0.12 -10.29
C MET A 63 5.42 -0.93 -10.95
N PRO A 64 6.63 -0.92 -10.36
CA PRO A 64 7.78 -1.65 -10.89
C PRO A 64 7.60 -3.18 -10.76
N GLY A 65 8.30 -3.93 -11.63
CA GLY A 65 8.14 -5.37 -11.86
C GLY A 65 8.65 -6.31 -10.76
N ASP A 66 9.08 -5.79 -9.61
CA ASP A 66 9.44 -6.53 -8.39
C ASP A 66 8.27 -6.59 -7.39
N SER A 67 7.05 -6.43 -7.90
CA SER A 67 5.80 -6.59 -7.17
C SER A 67 5.49 -8.07 -6.91
N LYS A 68 5.11 -8.42 -5.68
CA LYS A 68 4.78 -9.79 -5.26
C LYS A 68 3.40 -9.88 -4.61
N LEU A 69 2.69 -10.97 -4.90
CA LEU A 69 1.42 -11.35 -4.28
C LEU A 69 1.60 -12.58 -3.40
N TRP A 70 1.06 -12.51 -2.20
CA TRP A 70 1.17 -13.55 -1.17
C TRP A 70 -0.21 -14.02 -0.75
N PHE A 71 -0.37 -15.33 -0.61
CA PHE A 71 -1.57 -15.96 -0.06
C PHE A 71 -1.20 -16.74 1.20
N TYR A 72 -1.79 -16.36 2.35
CA TYR A 72 -1.52 -17.00 3.63
C TYR A 72 -2.78 -17.13 4.50
N GLY A 73 -2.79 -18.04 5.47
CA GLY A 73 -4.00 -18.46 6.16
C GLY A 73 -3.76 -19.27 7.44
N PRO A 74 -4.73 -20.08 7.89
CA PRO A 74 -4.70 -20.75 9.19
C PRO A 74 -3.48 -21.68 9.33
N THR A 75 -3.39 -22.72 8.52
CA THR A 75 -2.20 -23.58 8.38
C THR A 75 -2.30 -24.24 7.01
N PHE A 76 -1.19 -24.26 6.27
CA PHE A 76 -1.04 -25.02 5.03
C PHE A 76 -0.04 -26.13 5.33
N ASP A 77 -0.55 -27.34 5.41
CA ASP A 77 0.19 -28.57 5.69
C ASP A 77 -0.55 -29.67 4.93
N GLU A 78 0.13 -30.23 3.93
CA GLU A 78 -0.41 -31.25 3.02
C GLU A 78 -0.90 -32.48 3.77
N ASP A 79 -0.34 -32.76 4.95
CA ASP A 79 -0.66 -33.96 5.73
C ASP A 79 -1.78 -33.75 6.76
N THR A 80 -2.09 -32.50 7.15
CA THR A 80 -2.94 -32.24 8.33
C THR A 80 -3.93 -31.09 8.22
N SER A 81 -3.88 -30.29 7.16
CA SER A 81 -4.72 -29.10 7.05
C SER A 81 -5.08 -28.75 5.60
N TRP A 82 -4.67 -27.61 5.08
CA TRP A 82 -4.96 -27.18 3.72
C TRP A 82 -3.79 -27.50 2.80
N SER A 83 -4.06 -28.14 1.68
CA SER A 83 -3.14 -28.18 0.53
C SER A 83 -3.59 -27.16 -0.51
N VAL A 84 -2.64 -26.61 -1.27
CA VAL A 84 -2.90 -25.61 -2.31
C VAL A 84 -2.20 -26.02 -3.61
N THR A 85 -2.83 -25.78 -4.76
CA THR A 85 -2.24 -26.04 -6.08
C THR A 85 -2.44 -24.86 -7.04
N GLY A 86 -1.76 -24.88 -8.18
CA GLY A 86 -1.80 -23.79 -9.17
C GLY A 86 -0.90 -22.61 -8.78
N ASP A 87 -1.21 -21.42 -9.28
CA ASP A 87 -0.40 -20.21 -9.04
C ASP A 87 -0.41 -19.79 -7.56
N ILE A 88 -1.48 -20.18 -6.85
CA ILE A 88 -1.64 -19.94 -5.41
C ILE A 88 -0.61 -20.71 -4.58
N ALA A 89 -0.16 -21.88 -5.02
CA ALA A 89 0.91 -22.61 -4.33
C ALA A 89 2.20 -21.79 -4.31
N THR A 90 2.56 -21.18 -5.44
CA THR A 90 3.71 -20.25 -5.53
C THR A 90 3.51 -19.03 -4.62
N ALA A 91 2.28 -18.48 -4.56
CA ALA A 91 1.94 -17.36 -3.68
C ALA A 91 2.05 -17.67 -2.18
N THR A 92 1.91 -18.93 -1.78
CA THR A 92 2.07 -19.39 -0.39
C THR A 92 3.54 -19.66 -0.03
N GLU A 93 4.31 -20.24 -0.95
CA GLU A 93 5.70 -20.67 -0.68
C GLU A 93 6.73 -19.54 -0.81
N SER A 94 6.71 -18.84 -1.93
CA SER A 94 7.75 -17.90 -2.35
C SER A 94 7.24 -16.53 -2.78
N GLY A 95 5.92 -16.38 -2.84
CA GLY A 95 5.24 -15.21 -3.36
C GLY A 95 5.17 -15.31 -4.88
N TYR A 96 3.99 -15.04 -5.42
CA TYR A 96 3.75 -15.00 -6.85
C TYR A 96 4.28 -13.67 -7.39
N ASP A 97 5.24 -13.75 -8.31
CA ASP A 97 5.77 -12.56 -8.97
C ASP A 97 4.70 -12.00 -9.90
N ILE A 98 4.33 -10.74 -9.68
CA ILE A 98 3.44 -10.02 -10.60
C ILE A 98 4.31 -9.60 -11.79
N GLU A 99 4.58 -10.56 -12.67
CA GLU A 99 5.37 -10.37 -13.88
C GLU A 99 4.65 -9.40 -14.81
N THR A 100 5.00 -8.13 -14.74
CA THR A 100 4.62 -7.16 -15.76
C THR A 100 5.81 -6.23 -15.93
N ASN A 101 6.23 -6.02 -17.18
CA ASN A 101 7.29 -5.08 -17.47
C ASN A 101 6.91 -3.62 -17.15
N GLU A 102 5.69 -3.36 -16.67
CA GLU A 102 5.19 -2.07 -16.16
C GLU A 102 3.72 -2.26 -15.73
N PHE A 103 3.41 -2.59 -14.48
CA PHE A 103 2.01 -2.75 -14.02
C PHE A 103 1.26 -1.41 -14.16
N MET A 104 0.54 -1.21 -15.27
CA MET A 104 0.19 0.12 -15.76
C MET A 104 -0.92 0.81 -14.95
N PRO A 105 -0.83 2.13 -14.71
CA PRO A 105 -1.90 2.87 -14.06
C PRO A 105 -3.11 3.04 -15.00
N PRO A 106 -4.31 3.29 -14.46
CA PRO A 106 -5.47 3.68 -15.26
C PRO A 106 -5.22 4.98 -16.04
N ASP A 107 -5.83 5.08 -17.22
CA ASP A 107 -5.95 6.33 -17.98
C ASP A 107 -7.33 6.93 -17.68
N GLY A 108 -7.36 7.80 -16.66
CA GLY A 108 -8.59 8.45 -16.22
C GLY A 108 -9.24 9.34 -17.27
N ASP A 109 -8.46 9.92 -18.20
CA ASP A 109 -8.98 10.78 -19.28
C ASP A 109 -9.71 9.95 -20.35
N ARG A 110 -9.25 8.72 -20.57
CA ARG A 110 -9.86 7.78 -21.52
C ARG A 110 -10.83 6.79 -20.87
N GLY A 111 -10.96 6.82 -19.55
CA GLY A 111 -11.74 5.84 -18.79
C GLY A 111 -11.21 4.41 -18.93
N ILE A 112 -9.90 4.26 -19.16
CA ILE A 112 -9.25 2.95 -19.24
C ILE A 112 -8.80 2.58 -17.84
N GLU A 113 -9.20 1.39 -17.39
CA GLU A 113 -8.78 0.86 -16.11
C GLU A 113 -7.28 0.54 -16.08
N GLY A 114 -6.71 0.49 -14.89
CA GLY A 114 -5.32 0.05 -14.73
C GLY A 114 -5.21 -1.45 -14.98
N GLU A 115 -3.99 -1.90 -15.18
CA GLU A 115 -3.71 -3.31 -15.44
C GLU A 115 -4.19 -4.18 -14.28
N ILE A 116 -4.71 -5.36 -14.62
CA ILE A 116 -5.22 -6.35 -13.67
C ILE A 116 -4.43 -7.64 -13.86
N VAL A 117 -3.91 -8.17 -12.76
CA VAL A 117 -3.32 -9.51 -12.71
C VAL A 117 -4.28 -10.43 -11.95
N TYR A 118 -4.56 -11.56 -12.56
CA TYR A 118 -5.35 -12.63 -11.99
C TYR A 118 -4.44 -13.75 -11.52
N MET A 119 -4.79 -14.33 -10.39
CA MET A 119 -4.23 -15.55 -9.88
C MET A 119 -5.38 -16.48 -9.52
N ASP A 120 -5.29 -17.72 -9.97
CA ASP A 120 -6.23 -18.77 -9.63
C ASP A 120 -5.50 -20.04 -9.17
N GLY A 121 -6.26 -20.90 -8.53
CA GLY A 121 -5.76 -22.16 -8.03
C GLY A 121 -6.85 -22.90 -7.28
N THR A 122 -6.47 -24.05 -6.72
CA THR A 122 -7.37 -24.82 -5.88
C THR A 122 -6.77 -25.02 -4.50
N MET A 123 -7.65 -25.23 -3.53
CA MET A 123 -7.27 -25.66 -2.20
C MET A 123 -8.16 -26.81 -1.74
N SER A 124 -7.60 -27.74 -0.99
CA SER A 124 -8.34 -28.88 -0.42
C SER A 124 -7.97 -29.08 1.04
N TYR A 125 -8.96 -29.50 1.83
CA TYR A 125 -8.83 -29.72 3.26
C TYR A 125 -8.63 -31.20 3.58
N HIS A 126 -7.58 -31.51 4.34
CA HIS A 126 -7.13 -32.85 4.73
C HIS A 126 -7.28 -33.12 6.23
N GLY A 127 -7.88 -32.21 6.98
CA GLY A 127 -8.08 -32.39 8.41
C GLY A 127 -9.34 -33.20 8.75
N ASP A 128 -9.35 -33.80 9.95
CA ASP A 128 -10.55 -34.46 10.47
C ASP A 128 -11.67 -33.44 10.75
N ILE A 129 -12.75 -33.51 9.98
CA ILE A 129 -13.96 -32.71 10.23
C ILE A 129 -14.80 -33.47 11.25
N ALA A 130 -14.63 -33.16 12.53
CA ALA A 130 -15.44 -33.79 13.56
C ALA A 130 -16.92 -33.37 13.44
N GLU A 131 -17.79 -34.34 13.16
CA GLU A 131 -19.24 -34.16 13.08
C GLU A 131 -19.82 -33.60 14.39
N GLY A 132 -20.80 -32.71 14.27
CA GLY A 132 -21.53 -32.13 15.40
C GLY A 132 -20.83 -30.97 16.11
N LEU A 133 -19.72 -30.46 15.55
CA LEU A 133 -19.06 -29.26 16.04
C LEU A 133 -19.73 -27.98 15.51
N PRO A 134 -19.65 -26.87 16.26
CA PRO A 134 -20.11 -25.58 15.77
C PRO A 134 -19.36 -25.17 14.49
N PRO A 135 -19.99 -24.36 13.62
CA PRO A 135 -19.36 -23.86 12.40
C PRO A 135 -17.96 -23.32 12.65
N GLN A 136 -16.99 -23.81 11.88
CA GLN A 136 -15.60 -23.35 11.98
C GLN A 136 -15.39 -22.13 11.07
N THR A 137 -14.59 -21.17 11.54
CA THR A 137 -14.22 -19.99 10.75
C THR A 137 -12.74 -20.04 10.42
N PHE A 138 -12.42 -20.13 9.14
CA PHE A 138 -11.07 -20.04 8.62
C PHE A 138 -10.80 -18.62 8.12
N THR A 139 -9.61 -18.10 8.39
CA THR A 139 -9.21 -16.75 7.98
C THR A 139 -8.06 -16.83 6.99
N PHE A 140 -8.32 -16.42 5.77
CA PHE A 140 -7.35 -16.34 4.69
C PHE A 140 -7.00 -14.88 4.42
N ASN A 141 -5.80 -14.65 3.91
CA ASN A 141 -5.29 -13.33 3.63
C ASN A 141 -4.58 -13.33 2.28
N ALA A 142 -4.86 -12.30 1.49
CA ALA A 142 -4.10 -11.96 0.31
C ALA A 142 -3.31 -10.68 0.61
N ARG A 143 -2.02 -10.65 0.29
CA ARG A 143 -1.19 -9.46 0.43
C ARG A 143 -0.43 -9.18 -0.84
N VAL A 144 -0.66 -8.01 -1.43
CA VAL A 144 0.20 -7.47 -2.47
C VAL A 144 1.27 -6.58 -1.84
N CYS A 145 2.49 -6.69 -2.34
CA CYS A 145 3.59 -5.82 -1.97
C CYS A 145 4.40 -5.40 -3.18
N TYR A 146 4.79 -4.13 -3.22
CA TYR A 146 5.50 -3.56 -4.34
C TYR A 146 6.37 -2.40 -3.86
N PRO A 147 7.54 -2.18 -4.46
CA PRO A 147 8.29 -0.97 -4.18
C PRO A 147 7.61 0.22 -4.85
N TYR A 148 7.82 1.37 -4.23
CA TYR A 148 7.24 2.60 -4.68
C TYR A 148 8.20 3.76 -4.45
N THR A 149 8.02 4.81 -5.24
CA THR A 149 8.76 6.06 -5.07
C THR A 149 7.85 7.25 -5.28
N THR A 150 7.76 8.11 -4.28
CA THR A 150 7.11 9.42 -4.37
C THR A 150 8.15 10.50 -4.27
N SER A 151 8.18 11.39 -5.23
CA SER A 151 8.91 12.65 -5.16
C SER A 151 7.98 13.85 -5.01
N ALA A 152 8.52 14.92 -4.43
CA ALA A 152 7.92 16.23 -4.35
C ALA A 152 8.98 17.28 -4.71
N ALA A 153 8.61 18.25 -5.53
CA ALA A 153 9.47 19.35 -5.94
C ALA A 153 8.88 20.68 -5.50
N THR A 154 9.72 21.60 -5.03
CA THR A 154 9.30 22.95 -4.70
C THR A 154 10.43 23.94 -4.98
N ALA A 155 10.07 25.13 -5.43
CA ALA A 155 11.01 26.23 -5.64
C ALA A 155 10.86 27.22 -4.49
N LEU A 156 11.98 27.61 -3.88
CA LEU A 156 12.02 28.60 -2.82
C LEU A 156 12.92 29.75 -3.20
N LYS A 157 12.44 30.96 -2.96
CA LYS A 157 13.26 32.15 -3.12
C LYS A 157 13.96 32.42 -1.80
N SER A 158 15.27 32.60 -1.84
CA SER A 158 15.97 33.17 -0.69
C SER A 158 16.06 34.67 -0.89
N GLN A 159 16.04 35.38 0.23
CA GLN A 159 16.35 36.80 0.28
C GLN A 159 17.47 37.01 1.28
N SER A 160 18.39 37.89 0.92
CA SER A 160 19.40 38.36 1.86
C SER A 160 18.74 39.02 3.08
N ARG A 161 19.45 39.07 4.20
CA ARG A 161 18.91 39.66 5.44
C ARG A 161 18.47 41.11 5.27
N ASP A 162 19.21 41.88 4.48
CA ASP A 162 18.94 43.30 4.27
C ASP A 162 17.79 43.49 3.26
N GLU A 163 17.70 42.65 2.23
CA GLU A 163 16.57 42.64 1.30
C GLU A 163 15.26 42.26 2.00
N TYR A 164 15.28 41.23 2.85
CA TYR A 164 14.12 40.82 3.64
C TYR A 164 13.63 41.91 4.61
N ARG A 165 14.56 42.73 5.13
CA ARG A 165 14.22 43.88 5.99
C ARG A 165 13.60 45.03 5.19
N ALA A 166 14.11 45.27 3.98
CA ALA A 166 13.59 46.30 3.08
C ALA A 166 12.23 45.92 2.49
N ASN A 167 12.06 44.65 2.12
CA ASN A 167 10.91 44.12 1.40
C ASN A 167 10.39 42.83 2.09
N PRO A 168 9.78 42.92 3.28
CA PRO A 168 9.24 41.73 3.96
C PRO A 168 8.10 41.14 3.13
N VAL A 169 8.36 40.02 2.47
CA VAL A 169 7.35 39.32 1.67
C VAL A 169 6.31 38.73 2.61
N LYS A 170 5.03 39.04 2.37
CA LYS A 170 3.92 38.39 3.06
C LYS A 170 3.88 36.93 2.61
N GLY A 171 4.12 36.02 3.55
CA GLY A 171 4.37 34.60 3.26
C GLY A 171 3.27 33.96 2.43
N THR A 172 3.56 33.72 1.16
CA THR A 172 2.87 32.71 0.37
C THR A 172 3.43 31.35 0.77
N LYS A 173 2.58 30.32 0.86
CA LYS A 173 3.02 28.96 1.15
C LYS A 173 3.77 28.41 -0.04
N ALA A 174 4.90 27.76 0.20
CA ALA A 174 5.65 27.09 -0.86
C ALA A 174 4.73 26.12 -1.63
N GLN A 175 4.57 26.34 -2.94
CA GLN A 175 3.84 25.40 -3.78
C GLN A 175 4.71 24.15 -3.96
N THR A 176 4.24 23.03 -3.41
CA THR A 176 4.89 21.73 -3.60
C THR A 176 4.15 20.99 -4.71
N ILE A 177 4.88 20.55 -5.73
CA ILE A 177 4.37 19.70 -6.81
C ILE A 177 4.71 18.26 -6.43
N GLU A 178 3.70 17.51 -6.05
CA GLU A 178 3.84 16.11 -5.65
C GLU A 178 3.62 15.20 -6.85
N SER A 179 4.44 14.17 -6.94
CA SER A 179 4.18 13.05 -7.84
C SER A 179 3.09 12.13 -7.26
N ALA A 180 2.40 11.40 -8.11
CA ALA A 180 1.38 10.44 -7.67
C ALA A 180 1.95 9.35 -6.73
N GLY A 181 1.15 8.88 -5.78
CA GLY A 181 1.54 7.84 -4.83
C GLY A 181 0.90 7.90 -3.43
N PRO A 182 1.00 6.81 -2.65
CA PRO A 182 0.38 6.71 -1.33
C PRO A 182 1.06 7.52 -0.23
N ILE A 183 2.34 7.88 -0.40
CA ILE A 183 3.03 8.78 0.52
C ILE A 183 3.07 10.17 -0.11
N GLN A 184 2.57 11.17 0.60
CA GLN A 184 2.57 12.58 0.24
C GLN A 184 3.67 13.30 1.02
N ILE A 185 4.35 14.26 0.40
CA ILE A 185 5.50 14.98 0.94
C ILE A 185 5.26 16.47 0.70
N ASN A 186 5.05 17.20 1.78
CA ASN A 186 4.77 18.64 1.72
C ASN A 186 5.87 19.41 2.45
N LEU A 187 6.50 20.38 1.78
CA LEU A 187 7.41 21.28 2.47
C LEU A 187 6.61 22.22 3.38
N LYS A 188 6.93 22.19 4.68
CA LYS A 188 6.48 23.17 5.65
C LYS A 188 7.36 24.42 5.58
N GLY A 189 6.76 25.53 5.20
CA GLY A 189 7.43 26.82 5.22
C GLY A 189 6.73 27.86 4.37
N ASN A 190 7.24 29.09 4.44
CA ASN A 190 6.90 30.13 3.49
C ASN A 190 7.84 30.04 2.29
N GLU A 191 7.41 30.55 1.13
CA GLU A 191 8.21 30.62 -0.10
C GLU A 191 9.55 31.36 0.07
N ASN A 192 9.67 32.20 1.11
CA ASN A 192 10.88 32.93 1.44
C ASN A 192 11.53 32.35 2.68
N ILE A 193 12.70 31.71 2.49
CA ILE A 193 13.52 31.24 3.60
C ILE A 193 14.63 32.24 3.87
N ARG A 194 14.76 32.61 5.15
CA ARG A 194 15.92 33.34 5.64
C ARG A 194 17.09 32.37 5.76
N LEU A 195 18.16 32.63 5.02
CA LEU A 195 19.42 31.93 5.20
C LEU A 195 20.09 32.36 6.51
N SER A 196 20.60 31.40 7.27
CA SER A 196 21.35 31.65 8.50
C SER A 196 22.73 31.01 8.35
N ASN A 197 23.78 31.83 8.17
CA ASN A 197 25.16 31.38 7.98
C ASN A 197 25.28 30.33 6.85
N SER A 198 24.73 30.66 5.66
CA SER A 198 24.74 29.79 4.47
C SER A 198 24.08 28.42 4.67
N ARG A 199 23.16 28.30 5.65
CA ARG A 199 22.38 27.09 5.89
C ARG A 199 20.90 27.33 5.69
N MET A 200 20.28 26.40 4.95
CA MET A 200 18.83 26.30 4.81
C MET A 200 18.30 25.25 5.78
N GLN A 201 17.24 25.58 6.53
CA GLN A 201 16.51 24.60 7.33
C GLN A 201 15.20 24.27 6.61
N LEU A 202 15.00 22.99 6.33
CA LEU A 202 13.84 22.46 5.64
C LEU A 202 13.06 21.55 6.57
N GLN A 203 11.75 21.72 6.61
CA GLN A 203 10.85 20.86 7.36
C GLN A 203 9.83 20.28 6.38
N PHE A 204 9.65 18.97 6.41
CA PHE A 204 8.70 18.27 5.54
C PHE A 204 7.64 17.57 6.39
N ASP A 205 6.38 17.75 6.00
CA ASP A 205 5.28 16.89 6.42
C ASP A 205 5.17 15.72 5.47
N ILE A 206 5.20 14.52 6.03
CA ILE A 206 5.06 13.28 5.29
C ILE A 206 3.80 12.60 5.77
N ALA A 207 2.92 12.19 4.86
CA ALA A 207 1.65 11.55 5.21
C ALA A 207 1.40 10.30 4.35
N ASN A 208 0.99 9.21 4.99
CA ASN A 208 0.42 8.07 4.28
C ASN A 208 -1.06 8.33 4.05
N VAL A 209 -1.45 8.57 2.81
CA VAL A 209 -2.84 8.81 2.40
C VAL A 209 -3.43 7.62 1.67
N GLY A 210 -2.62 6.64 1.29
CA GLY A 210 -3.08 5.39 0.70
C GLY A 210 -3.67 4.43 1.75
N ILE A 211 -4.34 3.40 1.25
CA ILE A 211 -5.02 2.38 2.07
C ILE A 211 -4.07 1.33 2.67
N GLY A 212 -2.83 1.27 2.18
CA GLY A 212 -1.82 0.31 2.60
C GLY A 212 -0.85 0.86 3.64
N ASN A 213 0.26 0.16 3.82
CA ASN A 213 1.27 0.46 4.83
C ASN A 213 2.66 0.50 4.20
N PRO A 214 3.45 1.56 4.46
CA PRO A 214 4.82 1.62 4.00
C PRO A 214 5.76 0.76 4.86
N LEU A 215 6.79 0.24 4.22
CA LEU A 215 7.90 -0.51 4.75
C LEU A 215 9.20 0.12 4.25
N GLN A 216 10.25 0.03 5.05
CA GLN A 216 11.57 0.49 4.60
C GLN A 216 11.97 -0.25 3.32
N LYS A 217 12.59 0.44 2.34
CA LYS A 217 12.96 -0.13 1.03
C LYS A 217 13.87 -1.35 1.14
N ASN A 218 13.80 -2.23 0.13
CA ASN A 218 14.68 -3.40 -0.06
C ASN A 218 14.61 -4.38 1.12
N ILE A 219 13.46 -4.44 1.77
CA ILE A 219 13.23 -5.50 2.72
C ILE A 219 12.85 -6.71 1.89
N SER A 220 13.78 -7.67 1.78
CA SER A 220 13.57 -9.01 1.20
C SER A 220 12.40 -9.80 1.83
N HIS A 221 11.70 -9.18 2.78
CA HIS A 221 10.69 -9.73 3.66
C HIS A 221 9.35 -8.97 3.56
N CYS A 222 8.90 -8.57 2.37
CA CYS A 222 7.46 -8.33 2.26
C CYS A 222 6.62 -9.59 2.59
N PHE A 223 7.31 -10.73 2.70
CA PHE A 223 6.90 -11.94 3.39
C PHE A 223 7.77 -12.27 4.60
N VAL A 224 7.15 -12.67 5.72
CA VAL A 224 7.36 -14.00 6.35
C VAL A 224 6.09 -14.34 7.17
N GLY A 225 5.02 -14.81 6.51
CA GLY A 225 3.76 -15.13 7.20
C GLY A 225 3.13 -13.96 7.98
N PRO A 226 2.40 -14.20 9.09
CA PRO A 226 1.72 -13.15 9.85
C PRO A 226 2.65 -12.13 10.53
N ASN A 227 3.97 -12.35 10.53
CA ASN A 227 4.91 -11.64 11.39
C ASN A 227 5.89 -10.76 10.59
N ILE A 228 5.43 -9.59 10.14
CA ILE A 228 6.36 -8.53 9.71
C ILE A 228 7.14 -8.05 10.94
N LYS A 229 8.47 -7.92 10.82
CA LYS A 229 9.30 -7.36 11.90
C LYS A 229 8.82 -5.93 12.21
N ILE A 230 8.33 -5.73 13.43
CA ILE A 230 7.77 -4.44 13.89
C ILE A 230 8.72 -3.26 13.63
N ALA A 231 10.03 -3.50 13.72
CA ALA A 231 11.07 -2.50 13.51
C ALA A 231 11.14 -1.93 12.09
N GLN A 232 10.50 -2.56 11.11
CA GLN A 232 10.54 -2.17 9.69
C GLN A 232 9.23 -1.54 9.20
N LEU A 233 8.17 -1.71 9.96
CA LEU A 233 6.84 -1.18 9.65
C LEU A 233 6.80 0.34 9.74
N ASN A 234 6.08 0.95 8.81
CA ASN A 234 5.83 2.38 8.75
C ASN A 234 7.12 3.20 8.67
N LYS A 235 8.07 2.74 7.87
CA LYS A 235 9.33 3.43 7.63
C LYS A 235 9.53 3.65 6.15
N ILE A 236 10.17 4.75 5.80
CA ILE A 236 10.54 5.08 4.42
C ILE A 236 11.99 5.55 4.39
N ASN A 237 12.67 5.34 3.26
CA ASN A 237 13.93 6.02 2.97
C ASN A 237 13.59 7.38 2.37
N PHE A 238 14.09 8.46 2.98
CA PHE A 238 13.79 9.82 2.58
C PHE A 238 15.08 10.52 2.21
N THR A 239 15.12 11.11 1.02
CA THR A 239 16.26 11.83 0.47
C THR A 239 15.83 13.23 0.03
N VAL A 240 16.63 14.25 0.34
CA VAL A 240 16.37 15.64 -0.08
C VAL A 240 17.60 16.21 -0.74
N THR A 241 17.40 16.86 -1.89
CA THR A 241 18.43 17.60 -2.62
C THR A 241 17.99 19.05 -2.82
N VAL A 242 18.95 19.97 -2.84
CA VAL A 242 18.76 21.40 -3.18
C VAL A 242 19.66 21.72 -4.36
N ASP A 243 19.09 22.13 -5.49
CA ASP A 243 19.79 22.35 -6.77
C ASP A 243 20.65 21.16 -7.22
N GLY A 244 20.15 19.95 -6.93
CA GLY A 244 20.84 18.70 -7.21
C GLY A 244 22.00 18.38 -6.25
N GLN A 245 22.26 19.21 -5.24
CA GLN A 245 23.21 18.92 -4.17
C GLN A 245 22.53 18.21 -3.01
N ASP A 246 23.22 17.24 -2.44
CA ASP A 246 22.76 16.46 -1.30
C ASP A 246 22.63 17.30 -0.02
N THR A 247 21.67 16.94 0.82
CA THR A 247 21.47 17.54 2.15
C THR A 247 21.88 16.57 3.27
N ASP A 248 21.75 16.97 4.53
CA ASP A 248 21.93 16.05 5.67
C ASP A 248 20.83 14.95 5.77
N CYS A 249 19.89 14.95 4.84
CA CYS A 249 18.80 13.98 4.73
C CYS A 249 19.03 12.94 3.63
N VAL A 250 20.25 12.67 3.15
CA VAL A 250 20.48 11.53 2.26
C VAL A 250 20.22 10.21 2.99
N ASP A 251 19.36 9.36 2.42
CA ASP A 251 19.00 8.03 2.94
C ASP A 251 18.50 8.03 4.38
N LYS A 252 17.83 9.11 4.79
CA LYS A 252 17.30 9.24 6.13
C LYS A 252 16.08 8.34 6.30
N ILE A 253 16.10 7.48 7.31
CA ILE A 253 14.91 6.69 7.66
C ILE A 253 13.91 7.56 8.41
N VAL A 254 12.72 7.73 7.84
CA VAL A 254 11.61 8.43 8.47
C VAL A 254 10.57 7.42 8.94
N SER A 255 10.21 7.47 10.22
CA SER A 255 9.13 6.64 10.78
C SER A 255 7.81 7.40 10.74
N ILE A 256 6.82 6.82 10.08
CA ILE A 256 5.43 7.30 10.04
C ILE A 256 4.70 6.77 11.27
N ASP A 257 4.05 7.67 11.99
CA ASP A 257 3.26 7.32 13.15
C ASP A 257 2.00 6.56 12.69
N ARG A 258 1.77 5.37 13.26
CA ARG A 258 0.69 4.46 12.86
C ARG A 258 -0.71 4.96 13.21
N THR A 259 -0.80 5.86 14.18
CA THR A 259 -2.09 6.35 14.70
C THR A 259 -2.55 7.54 13.87
N THR A 260 -1.61 8.40 13.49
CA THR A 260 -1.88 9.65 12.77
C THR A 260 -1.62 9.56 11.28
N ASN A 261 -0.95 8.49 10.81
CA ASN A 261 -0.45 8.32 9.45
C ASN A 261 0.42 9.48 8.96
N LYS A 262 1.17 10.09 9.88
CA LYS A 262 1.99 11.28 9.61
C LYS A 262 3.39 11.14 10.20
N ALA A 263 4.34 11.84 9.58
CA ALA A 263 5.68 12.06 10.08
C ALA A 263 6.12 13.49 9.77
N THR A 264 7.19 13.92 10.43
CA THR A 264 7.89 15.14 10.07
C THR A 264 9.38 14.83 9.90
N ALA A 265 9.94 15.24 8.77
CA ALA A 265 11.38 15.20 8.54
C ALA A 265 11.96 16.61 8.62
N TYR A 266 13.15 16.71 9.23
CA TYR A 266 13.92 17.95 9.29
C TYR A 266 15.24 17.72 8.56
N CYS A 267 15.55 18.62 7.63
CA CYS A 267 16.74 18.57 6.79
C CYS A 267 17.47 19.91 6.81
N LYS A 268 18.76 19.86 6.56
CA LYS A 268 19.64 21.01 6.46
C LYS A 268 20.44 20.90 5.17
N ALA A 269 20.40 21.97 4.39
CA ALA A 269 21.24 22.13 3.21
C ALA A 269 22.34 23.16 3.52
N GLU A 270 23.57 22.85 3.13
CA GLU A 270 24.64 23.84 3.06
C GLU A 270 24.62 24.47 1.68
N ILE A 271 24.50 25.80 1.64
CA ILE A 271 24.45 26.59 0.41
C ILE A 271 25.82 27.17 0.17
N SER A 272 26.27 27.19 -1.09
CA SER A 272 27.53 27.82 -1.45
C SER A 272 27.54 29.30 -1.04
N GLU A 273 28.68 29.82 -0.61
CA GLU A 273 28.80 31.24 -0.24
C GLU A 273 28.48 32.16 -1.44
N THR A 274 28.78 31.72 -2.66
CA THR A 274 28.49 32.43 -3.91
C THR A 274 26.99 32.59 -4.18
N ASP A 275 26.17 31.59 -3.86
CA ASP A 275 24.71 31.69 -4.02
C ASP A 275 24.06 32.48 -2.87
N SER A 276 24.76 32.59 -1.72
CA SER A 276 24.29 33.36 -0.57
C SER A 276 24.41 34.89 -0.75
N ASP A 277 25.26 35.33 -1.67
CA ASP A 277 25.47 36.74 -2.02
C ASP A 277 24.48 37.27 -3.07
N ASP A 278 23.76 36.38 -3.78
CA ASP A 278 22.69 36.76 -4.68
C ASP A 278 21.44 37.17 -3.86
N PRO A 279 21.00 38.44 -3.93
CA PRO A 279 19.85 38.91 -3.16
C PRO A 279 18.53 38.22 -3.51
N ASN A 280 18.44 37.56 -4.67
CA ASN A 280 17.25 36.85 -5.14
C ASN A 280 17.62 35.53 -5.84
N HIS A 281 18.18 34.57 -5.10
CA HIS A 281 18.39 33.22 -5.61
C HIS A 281 17.14 32.34 -5.43
N GLU A 282 16.79 31.57 -6.46
CA GLU A 282 15.72 30.58 -6.42
C GLU A 282 16.31 29.17 -6.34
N PHE A 283 16.05 28.50 -5.21
CA PHE A 283 16.50 27.14 -4.91
C PHE A 283 15.44 26.12 -5.33
N TYR A 284 15.86 25.08 -6.03
CA TYR A 284 15.03 23.96 -6.42
C TYR A 284 15.23 22.79 -5.46
N ILE A 285 14.21 22.52 -4.65
CA ILE A 285 14.23 21.47 -3.64
C ILE A 285 13.48 20.27 -4.20
N THR A 286 14.14 19.12 -4.20
CA THR A 286 13.51 17.83 -4.52
C THR A 286 13.61 16.93 -3.30
N ALA A 287 12.48 16.42 -2.85
CA ALA A 287 12.37 15.43 -1.79
C ALA A 287 11.82 14.13 -2.36
N THR A 288 12.46 13.01 -2.05
CA THR A 288 12.12 11.69 -2.56
C THR A 288 11.94 10.72 -1.40
N ALA A 289 10.83 10.00 -1.39
CA ALA A 289 10.58 8.87 -0.51
C ALA A 289 10.61 7.57 -1.31
N GLU A 290 11.46 6.64 -0.90
CA GLU A 290 11.51 5.29 -1.42
C GLU A 290 11.13 4.28 -0.33
N TYR A 291 10.25 3.34 -0.65
CA TYR A 291 9.69 2.40 0.31
C TYR A 291 9.07 1.22 -0.40
N ASP A 292 8.96 0.09 0.31
CA ASP A 292 8.06 -0.99 -0.11
C ASP A 292 6.68 -0.68 0.46
N TYR A 293 5.60 -0.99 -0.24
CA TYR A 293 4.24 -0.71 0.19
C TYR A 293 3.39 -1.97 0.06
N TYR A 294 2.61 -2.27 1.09
CA TYR A 294 1.76 -3.45 1.09
C TYR A 294 0.32 -3.14 1.47
N ILE A 295 -0.58 -3.93 0.88
CA ILE A 295 -2.01 -3.95 1.20
C ILE A 295 -2.38 -5.39 1.50
N THR A 296 -3.27 -5.59 2.47
CA THR A 296 -3.72 -6.92 2.88
C THR A 296 -5.23 -6.93 2.94
N GLU A 297 -5.83 -7.87 2.22
CA GLU A 297 -7.25 -8.19 2.34
C GLU A 297 -7.41 -9.50 3.11
N THR A 298 -8.47 -9.58 3.91
CA THR A 298 -8.75 -10.72 4.78
C THR A 298 -10.12 -11.28 4.44
N LEU A 299 -10.16 -12.56 4.07
CA LEU A 299 -11.37 -13.31 3.82
C LEU A 299 -11.62 -14.27 4.99
N LYS A 300 -12.82 -14.21 5.56
CA LYS A 300 -13.27 -15.17 6.58
C LYS A 300 -14.28 -16.10 5.96
N VAL A 301 -13.95 -17.37 5.89
CA VAL A 301 -14.83 -18.43 5.42
C VAL A 301 -15.41 -19.14 6.64
N GLN A 302 -16.73 -19.12 6.76
CA GLN A 302 -17.44 -19.88 7.78
C GLN A 302 -18.02 -21.12 7.12
N VAL A 303 -17.64 -22.29 7.61
CA VAL A 303 -18.14 -23.56 7.10
C VAL A 303 -19.17 -24.12 8.07
N ALA A 304 -20.37 -24.44 7.56
CA ALA A 304 -21.36 -25.18 8.31
C ALA A 304 -21.00 -26.67 8.33
N ASP A 305 -21.38 -27.37 9.39
CA ASP A 305 -21.34 -28.83 9.43
C ASP A 305 -22.36 -29.38 8.42
N GLY A 306 -21.94 -30.29 7.54
CA GLY A 306 -22.73 -30.82 6.42
C GLY A 306 -23.95 -31.67 6.81
N ASN A 307 -24.41 -31.59 8.06
CA ASN A 307 -25.60 -32.28 8.56
C ASN A 307 -26.87 -31.41 8.40
N GLY A 308 -27.26 -31.18 7.16
CA GLY A 308 -28.58 -30.67 6.78
C GLY A 308 -29.37 -31.72 6.00
N ASP A 309 -30.27 -32.42 6.71
CA ASP A 309 -31.35 -33.29 6.22
C ASP A 309 -30.99 -34.70 5.67
N GLN A 310 -30.96 -35.69 6.59
CA GLN A 310 -31.47 -37.05 6.32
C GLN A 310 -32.82 -37.26 7.02
#